data_AF-A0A6C0BXH8-F1
#
_entry.id   AF-A0A6C0BXH8-F1
#
_cell.length_a   1.000
_cell.length_b   1.000
_cell.length_c   1.000
_cell.angle_alpha   90.00
_cell.angle_beta   90.00
_cell.angle_gamma   90.00
#
_symmetry.space_group_name_H-M   'P 1'
#
loop_
_entity.id
_entity.type
_entity.pdbx_description
1 polymer ?
#
loop_
_entity_poly.entity_id
_entity_poly.type
_entity_poly.pdbx_seq_one_letter_code
_entity_poly.pdbx_strand_id
1 'polypeptide(L)'
;MHEYVNFDWISYFNFYSDLREIGINTKVKAWNHWITTGKKEGRLFFDLKEIKNFDWKIYVNNYPDLRKYNLNTSLKAYHHWVTFGKNQERTCLYYNTSKINYSGFGNLFFINMACHFLSLKYNLKFEYKYYDLFQKLGITLFIGNKTYNENILLTNTNFYDLIKNDEEKQRKNIILAHDLSCHSKKYCYYLKKYFKLEQNKNKIIQSNIFKERYVNNNDVFVHVRLGDVRKNKNHNLLEYYDDTMKNIHYERAYISSDEIENSICQELIRKYNMIVIDKNEIETIMFGSTCKYMVLSGGAFSWLIGFMGFFSTDIYYPCNKNPWYGDIFVFNKWKSIDFLNTREYNLKKNIADEPTDEWYDSPFDNTDYTIKQSIIKDKIPLVVKSK
;
A
#
# COMPACT_ATOMS: atom_id res chain seq x y z
N MET A 1 25.20 -30.57 -5.72
CA MET A 1 24.90 -31.61 -4.71
C MET A 1 23.64 -31.29 -3.90
N HIS A 2 23.40 -30.03 -3.49
CA HIS A 2 22.19 -29.64 -2.76
C HIS A 2 20.87 -29.88 -3.49
N GLU A 3 20.77 -29.58 -4.79
CA GLU A 3 19.53 -29.82 -5.56
C GLU A 3 19.17 -31.31 -5.66
N TYR A 4 20.14 -32.17 -5.92
CA TYR A 4 19.93 -33.63 -5.94
C TYR A 4 19.42 -34.15 -4.60
N VAL A 5 19.94 -33.61 -3.49
CA VAL A 5 19.48 -33.98 -2.14
C VAL A 5 18.03 -33.55 -1.94
N ASN A 6 17.68 -32.32 -2.30
CA ASN A 6 16.34 -31.77 -2.13
C ASN A 6 15.35 -32.19 -3.23
N PHE A 7 15.76 -32.90 -4.27
CA PHE A 7 14.86 -33.35 -5.31
C PHE A 7 13.94 -34.48 -4.82
N ASP A 8 12.65 -34.18 -4.71
CA ASP A 8 11.61 -35.18 -4.44
C ASP A 8 11.25 -35.96 -5.71
N TRP A 9 12.11 -36.94 -6.01
CA TRP A 9 11.97 -37.79 -7.17
C TRP A 9 10.68 -38.62 -7.17
N ILE A 10 10.10 -38.92 -6.00
CA ILE A 10 8.87 -39.71 -5.89
C ILE A 10 7.70 -38.87 -6.42
N SER A 11 7.62 -37.61 -5.99
CA SER A 11 6.61 -36.66 -6.49
C SER A 11 6.76 -36.42 -8.00
N TYR A 12 8.00 -36.25 -8.48
CA TYR A 12 8.30 -36.11 -9.90
C TYR A 12 7.83 -37.33 -10.72
N PHE A 13 8.19 -38.54 -10.26
CA PHE A 13 7.77 -39.80 -10.88
C PHE A 13 6.25 -40.01 -10.87
N ASN A 14 5.58 -39.67 -9.78
CA ASN A 14 4.15 -39.87 -9.65
C ASN A 14 3.34 -38.89 -10.51
N PHE A 15 3.82 -37.66 -10.65
CA PHE A 15 3.14 -36.61 -11.39
C PHE A 15 3.20 -36.80 -12.90
N TYR A 16 4.36 -37.20 -13.44
CA TYR A 16 4.58 -37.39 -14.87
C TYR A 16 4.42 -38.87 -15.26
N SER A 17 3.27 -39.23 -15.84
CA SER A 17 2.93 -40.63 -16.13
C SER A 17 3.85 -41.29 -17.15
N ASP A 18 4.37 -40.52 -18.09
CA ASP A 18 5.30 -40.95 -19.14
C ASP A 18 6.62 -41.51 -18.55
N LEU A 19 7.05 -41.04 -17.38
CA LEU A 19 8.25 -41.54 -16.71
C LEU A 19 8.15 -43.02 -16.33
N ARG A 20 6.91 -43.51 -16.10
CA ARG A 20 6.64 -44.94 -15.84
C ARG A 20 6.90 -45.78 -17.09
N GLU A 21 6.47 -45.29 -18.25
CA GLU A 21 6.57 -45.98 -19.52
C GLU A 21 8.03 -46.18 -19.94
N ILE A 22 8.90 -45.22 -19.61
CA ILE A 22 10.34 -45.27 -19.91
C ILE A 22 11.21 -45.81 -18.75
N GLY A 23 10.60 -46.40 -17.72
CA GLY A 23 11.32 -47.13 -16.66
C GLY A 23 12.16 -46.28 -15.71
N ILE A 24 11.80 -45.00 -15.52
CA ILE A 24 12.45 -44.08 -14.58
C ILE A 24 11.85 -44.29 -13.19
N ASN A 25 12.34 -45.29 -12.47
CA ASN A 25 11.78 -45.74 -11.19
C ASN A 25 12.73 -45.63 -9.98
N THR A 26 13.84 -44.91 -10.13
CA THR A 26 14.79 -44.65 -9.03
C THR A 26 15.16 -43.18 -8.97
N LYS A 27 15.60 -42.71 -7.79
CA LYS A 27 16.07 -41.32 -7.60
C LYS A 27 17.15 -40.92 -8.60
N VAL A 28 18.12 -41.80 -8.85
CA VAL A 28 19.21 -41.54 -9.80
C VAL A 28 18.67 -41.39 -11.22
N LYS A 29 17.81 -42.30 -11.67
CA LYS A 29 17.21 -42.21 -13.02
C LYS A 29 16.35 -40.95 -13.17
N ALA A 30 15.53 -40.63 -12.17
CA ALA A 30 14.65 -39.47 -12.18
C ALA A 30 15.46 -38.16 -12.19
N TRP A 31 16.54 -38.10 -11.41
CA TRP A 31 17.45 -36.97 -11.42
C TRP A 31 18.16 -36.81 -12.76
N ASN A 32 18.68 -37.91 -13.34
CA ASN A 32 19.32 -37.89 -14.64
C ASN A 32 18.35 -37.38 -15.71
N HIS A 33 17.12 -37.89 -15.72
CA HIS A 33 16.08 -37.41 -16.62
C HIS A 33 15.76 -35.93 -16.42
N TRP A 34 15.62 -35.48 -15.16
CA TRP A 34 15.37 -34.08 -14.82
C TRP A 34 16.43 -33.16 -15.42
N ILE A 35 17.72 -33.47 -15.22
CA ILE A 35 18.82 -32.60 -15.68
C ILE A 35 19.06 -32.66 -17.19
N THR A 36 18.81 -33.80 -17.86
CA THR A 36 19.06 -33.94 -19.30
C THR A 36 17.89 -33.50 -20.18
N THR A 37 16.66 -33.73 -19.68
CA THR A 37 15.43 -33.71 -20.47
C THR A 37 14.36 -32.86 -19.78
N GLY A 38 13.97 -33.22 -18.55
CA GLY A 38 12.84 -32.62 -17.85
C GLY A 38 12.91 -31.10 -17.71
N LYS A 39 14.10 -30.55 -17.40
CA LYS A 39 14.30 -29.10 -17.31
C LYS A 39 14.10 -28.39 -18.66
N LYS A 40 14.54 -29.01 -19.77
CA LYS A 40 14.38 -28.45 -21.12
C LYS A 40 12.93 -28.47 -21.59
N GLU A 41 12.18 -29.47 -21.15
CA GLU A 41 10.73 -29.59 -21.39
C GLU A 41 9.90 -28.66 -20.50
N GLY A 42 10.52 -27.92 -19.57
CA GLY A 42 9.81 -27.04 -18.64
C GLY A 42 9.04 -27.81 -17.55
N ARG A 43 9.43 -29.05 -17.24
CA ARG A 43 8.84 -29.80 -16.13
C ARG A 43 9.11 -29.09 -14.79
N LEU A 44 8.29 -29.38 -13.79
CA LEU A 44 8.39 -28.81 -12.46
C LEU A 44 9.49 -29.49 -11.64
N PHE A 45 10.30 -28.68 -10.96
CA PHE A 45 11.20 -29.15 -9.91
C PHE A 45 10.40 -29.33 -8.61
N PHE A 46 10.32 -30.57 -8.11
CA PHE A 46 9.68 -30.86 -6.83
C PHE A 46 10.72 -30.75 -5.71
N ASP A 47 10.70 -29.63 -5.00
CA ASP A 47 11.58 -29.43 -3.85
C ASP A 47 10.99 -30.12 -2.60
N LEU A 48 11.77 -31.04 -2.03
CA LEU A 48 11.39 -31.87 -0.90
C LEU A 48 11.09 -31.05 0.37
N LYS A 49 11.77 -29.92 0.59
CA LYS A 49 11.51 -29.09 1.78
C LYS A 49 10.23 -28.29 1.57
N GLU A 50 10.06 -27.76 0.37
CA GLU A 50 8.90 -26.97 0.03
C GLU A 50 7.61 -27.79 0.03
N ILE A 51 7.62 -28.96 -0.60
CA ILE A 51 6.44 -29.83 -0.68
C ILE A 51 6.02 -30.35 0.71
N LYS A 52 6.98 -30.58 1.61
CA LYS A 52 6.71 -30.98 3.00
C LYS A 52 6.03 -29.88 3.80
N ASN A 53 6.29 -28.62 3.47
CA ASN A 53 5.71 -27.45 4.13
C ASN A 53 4.44 -26.94 3.42
N PHE A 54 4.04 -27.57 2.31
CA PHE A 54 2.88 -27.17 1.53
C PHE A 54 1.62 -27.92 1.98
N ASP A 55 0.76 -27.25 2.73
CA ASP A 55 -0.58 -27.78 3.02
C ASP A 55 -1.54 -27.46 1.88
N TRP A 56 -1.76 -28.45 1.02
CA TRP A 56 -2.61 -28.32 -0.14
C TRP A 56 -4.09 -28.10 0.19
N LYS A 57 -4.57 -28.64 1.32
CA LYS A 57 -5.98 -28.48 1.73
C LYS A 57 -6.21 -27.05 2.16
N ILE A 58 -5.30 -26.50 2.96
CA ILE A 58 -5.33 -25.08 3.33
C ILE A 58 -5.28 -24.21 2.08
N TYR A 59 -4.35 -24.46 1.16
CA TYR A 59 -4.23 -23.70 -0.08
C TYR A 59 -5.54 -23.68 -0.89
N VAL A 60 -6.17 -24.83 -1.12
CA VAL A 60 -7.43 -24.91 -1.87
C VAL A 60 -8.60 -24.27 -1.11
N ASN A 61 -8.67 -24.47 0.21
CA ASN A 61 -9.75 -23.91 1.05
C ASN A 61 -9.67 -22.39 1.20
N ASN A 62 -8.45 -21.85 1.28
CA ASN A 62 -8.16 -20.44 1.41
C ASN A 62 -8.65 -19.62 0.20
N TYR A 63 -8.66 -20.24 -0.98
CA TYR A 63 -8.89 -19.53 -2.23
C TYR A 63 -10.03 -20.18 -3.04
N PRO A 64 -11.27 -19.69 -2.88
CA PRO A 64 -12.44 -20.28 -3.51
C PRO A 64 -12.37 -20.33 -5.04
N ASP A 65 -11.64 -19.40 -5.67
CA ASP A 65 -11.45 -19.36 -7.12
C ASP A 65 -10.67 -20.57 -7.65
N LEU A 66 -9.95 -21.31 -6.79
CA LEU A 66 -9.22 -22.50 -7.19
C LEU A 66 -10.11 -23.72 -7.49
N ARG A 67 -11.39 -23.68 -7.07
CA ARG A 67 -12.35 -24.78 -7.30
C ARG A 67 -12.47 -25.16 -8.79
N LYS A 68 -12.33 -24.17 -9.68
CA LYS A 68 -12.40 -24.38 -11.14
C LYS A 68 -11.27 -25.23 -11.72
N TYR A 69 -10.13 -25.34 -11.01
CA TYR A 69 -8.97 -26.10 -11.47
C TYR A 69 -8.97 -27.57 -11.01
N ASN A 70 -9.98 -28.01 -10.25
CA ASN A 70 -10.12 -29.39 -9.77
C ASN A 70 -8.82 -29.94 -9.11
N LEU A 71 -8.23 -29.15 -8.21
CA LEU A 71 -6.99 -29.45 -7.48
C LEU A 71 -7.23 -30.49 -6.37
N ASN A 72 -7.62 -31.70 -6.77
CA ASN A 72 -8.06 -32.78 -5.89
C ASN A 72 -6.94 -33.68 -5.34
N THR A 73 -5.68 -33.36 -5.62
CA THR A 73 -4.50 -34.07 -5.08
C THR A 73 -3.43 -33.08 -4.62
N SER A 74 -2.59 -33.49 -3.67
CA SER A 74 -1.48 -32.66 -3.18
C SER A 74 -0.54 -32.23 -4.31
N LEU A 75 -0.21 -33.14 -5.23
CA LEU A 75 0.70 -32.85 -6.35
C LEU A 75 0.10 -31.85 -7.35
N LYS A 76 -1.19 -31.94 -7.67
CA LYS A 76 -1.86 -30.96 -8.55
C LYS A 76 -1.90 -29.58 -7.90
N ALA A 77 -2.26 -29.51 -6.63
CA ALA A 77 -2.31 -28.26 -5.88
C ALA A 77 -0.91 -27.64 -5.74
N TYR A 78 0.12 -28.46 -5.46
CA TYR A 78 1.50 -28.01 -5.39
C TYR A 78 1.98 -27.47 -6.73
N HIS A 79 1.72 -28.20 -7.82
CA HIS A 79 2.03 -27.74 -9.17
C HIS A 79 1.37 -26.39 -9.49
N HIS A 80 0.08 -26.24 -9.20
CA HIS A 80 -0.61 -24.97 -9.38
C HIS A 80 0.00 -23.86 -8.51
N TRP A 81 0.30 -24.13 -7.25
CA TRP A 81 0.89 -23.14 -6.35
C TRP A 81 2.27 -22.67 -6.83
N VAL A 82 3.16 -23.58 -7.24
CA VAL A 82 4.48 -23.19 -7.75
C VAL A 82 4.38 -22.44 -9.08
N THR A 83 3.47 -22.85 -9.96
CA THR A 83 3.33 -22.25 -11.30
C THR A 83 2.63 -20.89 -11.26
N PHE A 84 1.58 -20.75 -10.42
CA PHE A 84 0.72 -19.57 -10.39
C PHE A 84 0.60 -18.97 -8.99
N GLY A 85 0.37 -19.81 -7.97
CA GLY A 85 0.05 -19.34 -6.61
C GLY A 85 1.10 -18.45 -5.99
N LYS A 86 2.41 -18.75 -6.15
CA LYS A 86 3.50 -17.92 -5.64
C LYS A 86 3.52 -16.54 -6.28
N ASN A 87 3.38 -16.49 -7.61
CA ASN A 87 3.29 -15.23 -8.36
C ASN A 87 2.03 -14.43 -8.00
N GLN A 88 0.99 -15.12 -7.55
CA GLN A 88 -0.24 -14.54 -7.04
C GLN A 88 -0.21 -14.29 -5.51
N GLU A 89 0.97 -14.36 -4.89
CA GLU A 89 1.16 -14.03 -3.46
C GLU A 89 0.30 -14.88 -2.52
N ARG A 90 -0.03 -16.11 -2.93
CA ARG A 90 -0.90 -17.00 -2.19
C ARG A 90 -0.17 -17.79 -1.11
N THR A 91 -0.81 -17.94 0.04
CA THR A 91 -0.31 -18.72 1.19
C THR A 91 -1.02 -20.07 1.36
N CYS A 92 -0.26 -21.06 1.80
CA CYS A 92 -0.76 -22.38 2.20
C CYS A 92 -0.72 -22.58 3.73
N LEU A 93 -0.56 -21.50 4.51
CA LEU A 93 -0.39 -21.56 5.96
C LEU A 93 -1.50 -20.79 6.71
N TYR A 94 -1.64 -21.09 8.00
CA TYR A 94 -2.45 -20.32 8.95
C TYR A 94 -1.67 -19.11 9.48
N TYR A 95 -1.37 -18.16 8.59
CA TYR A 95 -0.50 -17.04 8.93
C TYR A 95 -0.99 -15.69 8.44
N ASN A 96 -1.09 -14.72 9.34
CA ASN A 96 -1.49 -13.35 9.04
C ASN A 96 -0.28 -12.53 8.58
N THR A 97 -0.18 -12.24 7.29
CA THR A 97 0.94 -11.43 6.80
C THR A 97 0.65 -10.66 5.52
N SER A 98 1.28 -9.49 5.39
CA SER A 98 1.42 -8.76 4.14
C SER A 98 2.84 -8.84 3.54
N LYS A 99 3.78 -9.57 4.18
CA LYS A 99 5.18 -9.71 3.70
C LYS A 99 5.31 -10.30 2.31
N ILE A 100 4.38 -11.17 1.93
CA ILE A 100 4.35 -11.82 0.62
C ILE A 100 3.77 -10.92 -0.48
N ASN A 101 3.23 -9.74 -0.14
CA ASN A 101 2.68 -8.83 -1.15
C ASN A 101 3.78 -8.09 -1.91
N TYR A 102 3.70 -8.05 -3.24
CA TYR A 102 4.59 -7.29 -4.13
C TYR A 102 4.16 -5.83 -4.29
N SER A 103 3.02 -5.44 -3.73
CA SER A 103 2.54 -4.05 -3.72
C SER A 103 3.58 -3.04 -3.23
N GLY A 104 3.61 -1.88 -3.90
CA GLY A 104 4.45 -0.74 -3.53
C GLY A 104 4.04 -0.09 -2.21
N PHE A 105 4.92 0.73 -1.64
CA PHE A 105 4.76 1.31 -0.30
C PHE A 105 3.40 2.02 -0.09
N GLY A 106 2.97 2.85 -1.06
CA GLY A 106 1.68 3.55 -0.99
C GLY A 106 0.46 2.63 -0.96
N ASN A 107 0.41 1.58 -1.81
CA ASN A 107 -0.68 0.61 -1.78
C ASN A 107 -0.68 -0.18 -0.47
N LEU A 108 0.51 -0.53 0.02
CA LEU A 108 0.64 -1.23 1.29
C LEU A 108 0.24 -0.41 2.51
N PHE A 109 0.23 0.91 2.44
CA PHE A 109 -0.37 1.72 3.50
C PHE A 109 -1.84 1.33 3.71
N PHE A 110 -2.65 1.27 2.64
CA PHE A 110 -4.07 0.92 2.74
C PHE A 110 -4.26 -0.51 3.27
N ILE A 111 -3.54 -1.47 2.70
CA ILE A 111 -3.63 -2.89 3.10
C ILE A 111 -3.19 -3.08 4.55
N ASN A 112 -2.03 -2.52 4.94
CA ASN A 112 -1.53 -2.65 6.30
C ASN A 112 -2.43 -1.94 7.31
N MET A 113 -3.02 -0.80 6.97
CA MET A 113 -4.00 -0.15 7.84
C MET A 113 -5.26 -1.00 7.99
N ALA A 114 -5.73 -1.66 6.93
CA ALA A 114 -6.91 -2.53 7.01
C ALA A 114 -6.61 -3.73 7.94
N CYS A 115 -5.44 -4.34 7.75
CA CYS A 115 -4.93 -5.39 8.61
C CYS A 115 -4.66 -4.90 10.04
N HIS A 116 -4.24 -3.65 10.26
CA HIS A 116 -4.10 -3.05 11.59
C HIS A 116 -5.44 -3.01 12.32
N PHE A 117 -6.50 -2.50 11.68
CA PHE A 117 -7.82 -2.40 12.33
C PHE A 117 -8.39 -3.78 12.65
N LEU A 118 -8.28 -4.73 11.71
CA LEU A 118 -8.75 -6.09 11.95
C LEU A 118 -7.90 -6.79 13.03
N SER A 119 -6.59 -6.57 13.04
CA SER A 119 -5.71 -7.15 14.07
C SER A 119 -5.98 -6.55 15.43
N LEU A 120 -6.23 -5.24 15.53
CA LEU A 120 -6.64 -4.58 16.75
C LEU A 120 -7.98 -5.14 17.27
N LYS A 121 -8.95 -5.30 16.38
CA LYS A 121 -10.29 -5.82 16.69
C LYS A 121 -10.27 -7.25 17.20
N TYR A 122 -9.50 -8.12 16.54
CA TYR A 122 -9.49 -9.56 16.84
C TYR A 122 -8.26 -10.01 17.66
N ASN A 123 -7.39 -9.07 18.05
CA ASN A 123 -6.11 -9.31 18.70
C ASN A 123 -5.21 -10.30 17.92
N LEU A 124 -5.16 -10.16 16.60
CA LEU A 124 -4.40 -11.05 15.72
C LEU A 124 -2.91 -10.73 15.77
N LYS A 125 -2.08 -11.76 15.88
CA LYS A 125 -0.65 -11.66 15.58
C LYS A 125 -0.49 -11.51 14.07
N PHE A 126 0.03 -10.36 13.63
CA PHE A 126 0.16 -10.02 12.21
C PHE A 126 1.59 -9.56 11.87
N GLU A 127 2.12 -10.07 10.77
CA GLU A 127 3.42 -9.63 10.23
C GLU A 127 3.24 -8.69 9.05
N TYR A 128 3.61 -7.43 9.26
CA TYR A 128 3.49 -6.39 8.25
C TYR A 128 4.75 -6.27 7.40
N LYS A 129 4.58 -6.17 6.08
CA LYS A 129 5.64 -5.66 5.20
C LYS A 129 5.84 -4.16 5.47
N TYR A 130 7.09 -3.73 5.46
CA TYR A 130 7.49 -2.35 5.75
C TYR A 130 7.12 -1.84 7.16
N TYR A 131 6.94 -2.73 8.13
CA TYR A 131 6.60 -2.36 9.52
C TYR A 131 7.51 -1.24 10.07
N ASP A 132 8.83 -1.41 9.96
CA ASP A 132 9.80 -0.43 10.47
C ASP A 132 9.76 0.90 9.72
N LEU A 133 9.44 0.88 8.43
CA LEU A 133 9.29 2.10 7.63
C LEU A 133 8.02 2.88 8.03
N PHE A 134 6.90 2.18 8.28
CA PHE A 134 5.70 2.81 8.83
C PHE A 134 5.94 3.37 10.24
N GLN A 135 6.71 2.66 11.07
CA GLN A 135 7.12 3.19 12.37
C GLN A 135 7.93 4.49 12.25
N LYS A 136 8.84 4.58 11.28
CA LYS A 136 9.58 5.83 10.99
C LYS A 136 8.64 6.98 10.61
N LEU A 137 7.53 6.71 9.92
CA LEU A 137 6.48 7.71 9.65
C LEU A 137 5.58 8.03 10.86
N GLY A 138 5.85 7.46 12.04
CA GLY A 138 5.01 7.62 13.22
C GLY A 138 3.74 6.76 13.21
N ILE A 139 3.66 5.76 12.33
CA ILE A 139 2.52 4.84 12.21
C ILE A 139 2.88 3.50 12.88
N THR A 140 2.38 3.30 14.10
CA THR A 140 2.56 2.03 14.81
C THR A 140 1.43 1.06 14.47
N LEU A 141 1.75 0.02 13.69
CA LEU A 141 0.80 -1.04 13.37
C LEU A 141 0.64 -1.99 14.56
N PHE A 142 -0.58 -2.46 14.81
CA PHE A 142 -0.91 -3.25 16.00
C PHE A 142 -0.49 -4.71 15.78
N ILE A 143 0.22 -5.30 16.73
CA ILE A 143 0.60 -6.71 16.70
C ILE A 143 -0.01 -7.39 17.92
N GLY A 144 -1.03 -8.21 17.69
CA GLY A 144 -1.65 -9.02 18.72
C GLY A 144 -0.89 -10.31 18.99
N ASN A 145 -1.53 -11.22 19.71
CA ASN A 145 -0.93 -12.50 20.10
C ASN A 145 -1.75 -13.74 19.68
N LYS A 146 -2.89 -13.56 19.00
CA LYS A 146 -3.74 -14.68 18.59
C LYS A 146 -3.48 -15.12 17.15
N THR A 147 -3.54 -16.43 16.95
CA THR A 147 -3.61 -17.10 15.66
C THR A 147 -4.67 -18.20 15.74
N TYR A 148 -5.26 -18.56 14.61
CA TYR A 148 -6.35 -19.53 14.53
C TYR A 148 -6.03 -20.65 13.52
N ASN A 149 -6.84 -21.71 13.50
CA ASN A 149 -6.70 -22.83 12.55
C ASN A 149 -7.68 -22.70 11.36
N GLU A 150 -8.20 -21.50 11.15
CA GLU A 150 -9.08 -21.15 10.05
C GLU A 150 -8.67 -19.78 9.52
N ASN A 151 -8.88 -19.58 8.22
CA ASN A 151 -8.59 -18.32 7.54
C ASN A 151 -9.87 -17.74 6.94
N ILE A 152 -9.90 -16.41 6.81
CA ILE A 152 -10.83 -15.68 5.94
C ILE A 152 -10.03 -14.93 4.88
N LEU A 153 -10.49 -15.03 3.64
CA LEU A 153 -9.93 -14.28 2.53
C LEU A 153 -10.42 -12.84 2.56
N LEU A 154 -9.50 -11.90 2.72
CA LEU A 154 -9.74 -10.47 2.65
C LEU A 154 -9.74 -10.02 1.19
N THR A 155 -10.83 -9.40 0.75
CA THR A 155 -11.06 -8.93 -0.62
C THR A 155 -11.44 -7.45 -0.60
N ASN A 156 -11.39 -6.79 -1.76
CA ASN A 156 -11.86 -5.41 -1.89
C ASN A 156 -13.37 -5.25 -1.58
N THR A 157 -14.15 -6.34 -1.60
CA THR A 157 -15.59 -6.31 -1.36
C THR A 157 -15.97 -6.52 0.10
N ASN A 158 -15.13 -7.17 0.92
CA ASN A 158 -15.50 -7.51 2.30
C ASN A 158 -14.68 -6.78 3.38
N PHE A 159 -13.51 -6.22 3.05
CA PHE A 159 -12.56 -5.76 4.07
C PHE A 159 -13.13 -4.67 4.97
N TYR A 160 -13.85 -3.70 4.38
CA TYR A 160 -14.35 -2.55 5.11
C TYR A 160 -15.49 -2.94 6.05
N ASP A 161 -16.36 -3.84 5.60
CA ASP A 161 -17.46 -4.37 6.40
C ASP A 161 -16.94 -5.19 7.59
N LEU A 162 -15.89 -6.00 7.39
CA LEU A 162 -15.22 -6.72 8.48
C LEU A 162 -14.62 -5.77 9.53
N ILE A 163 -14.06 -4.63 9.10
CA ILE A 163 -13.57 -3.59 10.01
C ILE A 163 -14.72 -3.00 10.81
N LYS A 164 -15.86 -2.70 10.17
CA LYS A 164 -16.96 -1.93 10.75
C LYS A 164 -17.98 -2.73 11.55
N ASN A 165 -18.24 -3.98 11.19
CA ASN A 165 -19.33 -4.75 11.78
C ASN A 165 -18.92 -5.37 13.12
N ASP A 166 -19.47 -4.89 14.23
CA ASP A 166 -19.11 -5.37 15.58
C ASP A 166 -19.80 -6.67 16.01
N GLU A 167 -20.70 -7.19 15.17
CA GLU A 167 -21.61 -8.29 15.53
C GLU A 167 -20.97 -9.69 15.46
N GLU A 168 -19.82 -9.86 14.80
CA GLU A 168 -19.16 -11.18 14.70
C GLU A 168 -17.73 -11.19 15.25
N LYS A 169 -17.55 -11.90 16.37
CA LYS A 169 -16.22 -12.34 16.83
C LYS A 169 -15.71 -13.42 15.89
N GLN A 170 -14.95 -13.03 14.89
CA GLN A 170 -14.37 -13.96 13.94
C GLN A 170 -13.10 -14.59 14.51
N ARG A 171 -13.13 -15.91 14.77
CA ARG A 171 -11.96 -16.70 15.21
C ARG A 171 -11.18 -17.23 14.01
N LYS A 172 -10.79 -16.34 13.10
CA LYS A 172 -10.08 -16.67 11.86
C LYS A 172 -8.88 -15.76 11.68
N ASN A 173 -7.81 -16.28 11.08
CA ASN A 173 -6.74 -15.44 10.55
C ASN A 173 -7.20 -14.77 9.25
N ILE A 174 -6.43 -13.79 8.81
CA ILE A 174 -6.66 -13.02 7.60
C ILE A 174 -5.59 -13.41 6.60
N ILE A 175 -6.04 -13.82 5.43
CA ILE A 175 -5.19 -13.97 4.24
C ILE A 175 -5.65 -12.97 3.19
N LEU A 176 -4.72 -12.53 2.34
CA LEU A 176 -4.98 -11.46 1.39
C LEU A 176 -5.27 -12.03 0.01
N ALA A 177 -6.30 -11.50 -0.65
CA ALA A 177 -6.51 -11.74 -2.07
C ALA A 177 -5.39 -11.07 -2.88
N HIS A 178 -5.02 -11.69 -4.00
CA HIS A 178 -3.96 -11.21 -4.90
C HIS A 178 -4.21 -9.78 -5.41
N ASP A 179 -5.47 -9.43 -5.66
CA ASP A 179 -5.90 -8.15 -6.21
C ASP A 179 -6.35 -7.15 -5.12
N LEU A 180 -6.11 -7.46 -3.84
CA LEU A 180 -6.50 -6.58 -2.73
C LEU A 180 -5.75 -5.25 -2.83
N SER A 181 -6.49 -4.15 -2.80
CA SER A 181 -5.95 -2.78 -2.75
C SER A 181 -6.46 -1.98 -1.55
N CYS A 182 -7.67 -2.29 -1.08
CA CYS A 182 -8.41 -1.50 -0.08
C CYS A 182 -8.67 -0.04 -0.54
N HIS A 183 -8.62 0.24 -1.84
CA HIS A 183 -8.87 1.57 -2.39
C HIS A 183 -10.37 1.84 -2.50
N SER A 184 -10.94 2.53 -1.52
CA SER A 184 -12.33 2.98 -1.57
C SER A 184 -12.53 4.33 -0.87
N LYS A 185 -13.50 5.11 -1.37
CA LYS A 185 -13.91 6.39 -0.77
C LYS A 185 -14.22 6.26 0.72
N LYS A 186 -15.07 5.29 1.08
CA LYS A 186 -15.49 5.06 2.48
C LYS A 186 -14.29 4.81 3.38
N TYR A 187 -13.32 4.02 2.91
CA TYR A 187 -12.14 3.71 3.69
C TYR A 187 -11.18 4.90 3.82
N CYS A 188 -11.03 5.72 2.78
CA CYS A 188 -10.25 6.96 2.85
C CYS A 188 -10.79 7.91 3.93
N TYR A 189 -12.11 8.10 4.02
CA TYR A 189 -12.71 8.90 5.09
C TYR A 189 -12.57 8.26 6.47
N TYR A 190 -12.60 6.92 6.56
CA TYR A 190 -12.33 6.23 7.82
C TYR A 190 -10.89 6.44 8.30
N LEU A 191 -9.91 6.30 7.42
CA LEU A 191 -8.50 6.61 7.69
C LEU A 191 -8.34 8.07 8.11
N LYS A 192 -8.97 9.00 7.39
CA LYS A 192 -8.98 10.42 7.71
C LYS A 192 -9.46 10.68 9.15
N LYS A 193 -10.57 10.05 9.57
CA LYS A 193 -11.08 10.15 10.94
C LYS A 193 -10.08 9.61 11.97
N TYR A 194 -9.43 8.47 11.67
CA TYR A 194 -8.45 7.88 12.57
C TYR A 194 -7.21 8.77 12.75
N PHE A 195 -6.66 9.32 11.67
CA PHE A 195 -5.47 10.17 11.71
C PHE A 195 -5.74 11.62 12.15
N LYS A 196 -7.00 12.08 12.14
CA LYS A 196 -7.40 13.37 12.74
C LYS A 196 -7.31 13.37 14.27
N LEU A 197 -7.31 12.20 14.91
CA LEU A 197 -7.13 12.13 16.36
C LEU A 197 -5.75 12.66 16.75
N GLU A 198 -5.72 13.61 17.69
CA GLU A 198 -4.52 14.35 18.12
C GLU A 198 -3.35 13.42 18.45
N GLN A 199 -3.62 12.31 19.16
CA GLN A 199 -2.62 11.30 19.49
C GLN A 199 -1.96 10.63 18.28
N ASN A 200 -2.68 10.47 17.17
CA ASN A 200 -2.18 9.82 15.96
C ASN A 200 -1.49 10.84 15.06
N LYS A 201 -2.10 12.00 14.88
CA LYS A 201 -1.52 13.14 14.15
C LYS A 201 -0.17 13.54 14.74
N ASN A 202 -0.09 13.70 16.06
CA ASN A 202 1.14 14.14 16.74
C ASN A 202 2.28 13.12 16.65
N LYS A 203 1.99 11.82 16.63
CA LYS A 203 3.04 10.81 16.41
C LYS A 203 3.69 10.97 15.04
N ILE A 204 2.90 11.23 14.00
CA ILE A 204 3.41 11.46 12.64
C ILE A 204 4.24 12.73 12.60
N ILE A 205 3.71 13.84 13.11
CA ILE A 205 4.41 15.14 13.15
C ILE A 205 5.74 15.01 13.90
N GLN A 206 5.74 14.40 15.08
CA GLN A 206 6.96 14.30 15.90
C GLN A 206 8.00 13.35 15.31
N SER A 207 7.57 12.35 14.54
CA SER A 207 8.48 11.42 13.84
C SER A 207 9.06 12.02 12.56
N ASN A 208 8.46 13.09 12.02
CA ASN A 208 8.94 13.76 10.83
C ASN A 208 10.25 14.52 11.12
N ILE A 209 11.35 14.15 10.45
CA ILE A 209 12.66 14.81 10.62
C ILE A 209 12.67 16.26 10.13
N PHE A 210 11.68 16.65 9.32
CA PHE A 210 11.48 18.00 8.80
C PHE A 210 10.39 18.77 9.55
N LYS A 211 9.95 18.30 10.73
CA LYS A 211 8.79 18.85 11.44
C LYS A 211 8.82 20.36 11.70
N GLU A 212 10.00 20.97 11.82
CA GLU A 212 10.14 22.42 12.00
C GLU A 212 9.63 23.23 10.79
N ARG A 213 9.53 22.59 9.61
CA ARG A 213 8.97 23.20 8.41
C ARG A 213 7.44 23.28 8.44
N TYR A 214 6.76 22.43 9.21
CA TYR A 214 5.31 22.51 9.30
C TYR A 214 4.91 23.92 9.71
N VAL A 215 3.92 24.46 9.01
CA VAL A 215 3.39 25.82 9.18
C VAL A 215 4.38 26.99 8.98
N ASN A 216 5.67 26.71 8.68
CA ASN A 216 6.75 27.70 8.63
C ASN A 216 7.38 27.83 7.23
N ASN A 217 6.64 27.52 6.17
CA ASN A 217 7.09 27.70 4.79
C ASN A 217 5.93 28.11 3.86
N ASN A 218 6.28 28.74 2.74
CA ASN A 218 5.37 29.01 1.63
C ASN A 218 5.80 28.22 0.37
N ASP A 219 6.28 27.00 0.56
CA ASP A 219 6.91 26.20 -0.50
C ASP A 219 5.90 25.32 -1.23
N VAL A 220 6.22 24.98 -2.48
CA VAL A 220 5.49 23.98 -3.28
C VAL A 220 6.33 22.73 -3.48
N PHE A 221 5.73 21.57 -3.27
CA PHE A 221 6.33 20.27 -3.56
C PHE A 221 5.63 19.59 -4.74
N VAL A 222 6.41 19.15 -5.72
CA VAL A 222 5.93 18.48 -6.93
C VAL A 222 6.37 17.02 -6.91
N HIS A 223 5.41 16.10 -6.96
CA HIS A 223 5.69 14.68 -7.11
C HIS A 223 5.32 14.19 -8.50
N VAL A 224 6.31 13.69 -9.24
CA VAL A 224 6.14 13.18 -10.60
C VAL A 224 6.35 11.67 -10.63
N ARG A 225 5.28 10.90 -10.87
CA ARG A 225 5.35 9.44 -11.11
C ARG A 225 5.31 9.19 -12.62
N LEU A 226 6.37 8.60 -13.15
CA LEU A 226 6.47 8.25 -14.57
C LEU A 226 6.41 6.75 -14.80
N GLY A 227 7.09 5.95 -13.98
CA GLY A 227 7.35 4.52 -14.12
C GLY A 227 6.42 3.75 -15.07
N ASP A 228 5.40 3.11 -14.51
CA ASP A 228 4.37 2.33 -15.20
C ASP A 228 3.34 3.19 -15.98
N VAL A 229 3.22 4.46 -15.62
CA VAL A 229 2.25 5.41 -16.19
C VAL A 229 2.58 5.75 -17.66
N ARG A 230 3.84 5.66 -18.06
CA ARG A 230 4.33 5.91 -19.43
C ARG A 230 3.67 5.06 -20.52
N LYS A 231 3.11 3.89 -20.18
CA LYS A 231 2.44 3.03 -21.17
C LYS A 231 1.15 3.66 -21.72
N ASN A 232 0.60 4.66 -21.04
CA ASN A 232 -0.56 5.42 -21.49
C ASN A 232 -0.13 6.64 -22.32
N LYS A 233 -0.05 6.49 -23.64
CA LYS A 233 0.40 7.52 -24.60
C LYS A 233 -0.49 8.77 -24.71
N ASN A 234 -1.59 8.84 -23.97
CA ASN A 234 -2.64 9.86 -24.15
C ASN A 234 -2.69 10.94 -23.07
N HIS A 235 -1.69 11.05 -22.19
CA HIS A 235 -1.69 12.06 -21.11
C HIS A 235 -0.68 13.16 -21.40
N ASN A 236 -1.13 14.41 -21.52
CA ASN A 236 -0.24 15.58 -21.52
C ASN A 236 0.20 15.88 -20.08
N LEU A 237 1.07 15.02 -19.56
CA LEU A 237 1.50 15.06 -18.16
C LEU A 237 2.24 16.36 -17.82
N LEU A 238 3.04 16.87 -18.75
CA LEU A 238 3.76 18.12 -18.58
C LEU A 238 2.80 19.32 -18.45
N GLU A 239 1.78 19.40 -19.30
CA GLU A 239 0.78 20.49 -19.26
C GLU A 239 0.05 20.54 -17.91
N TYR A 240 -0.31 19.39 -17.33
CA TYR A 240 -0.91 19.32 -16.00
C TYR A 240 -0.03 20.02 -14.94
N TYR A 241 1.26 19.66 -14.88
CA TYR A 241 2.18 20.27 -13.92
C TYR A 241 2.39 21.75 -14.23
N ASP A 242 2.58 22.11 -15.49
CA ASP A 242 2.84 23.47 -15.94
C ASP A 242 1.68 24.42 -15.61
N ASP A 243 0.46 24.05 -15.98
CA ASP A 243 -0.72 24.87 -15.74
C ASP A 243 -1.07 24.97 -14.26
N THR A 244 -0.84 23.90 -13.49
CA THR A 244 -1.02 23.96 -12.04
C THR A 244 -0.02 24.93 -11.41
N MET A 245 1.26 24.81 -11.75
CA MET A 245 2.34 25.60 -11.16
C MET A 245 2.23 27.10 -11.46
N LYS A 246 1.69 27.49 -12.62
CA LYS A 246 1.44 28.92 -12.96
C LYS A 246 0.47 29.62 -12.00
N ASN A 247 -0.41 28.86 -11.35
CA ASN A 247 -1.47 29.38 -10.50
C ASN A 247 -1.17 29.32 -9.00
N ILE A 248 0.06 28.95 -8.61
CA ILE A 248 0.48 28.84 -7.21
C ILE A 248 1.50 29.94 -6.91
N HIS A 249 1.27 30.72 -5.85
CA HIS A 249 2.23 31.70 -5.34
C HIS A 249 3.08 31.08 -4.22
N TYR A 250 4.27 30.62 -4.57
CA TYR A 250 5.20 29.94 -3.66
C TYR A 250 6.54 30.69 -3.53
N GLU A 251 7.28 30.41 -2.45
CA GLU A 251 8.65 30.90 -2.25
C GLU A 251 9.67 30.01 -2.98
N ARG A 252 9.62 28.69 -2.73
CA ARG A 252 10.53 27.71 -3.37
C ARG A 252 9.74 26.53 -3.93
N ALA A 253 10.24 25.97 -5.03
CA ALA A 253 9.70 24.77 -5.63
C ALA A 253 10.65 23.59 -5.43
N TYR A 254 10.09 22.45 -5.07
CA TYR A 254 10.81 21.19 -4.89
C TYR A 254 10.20 20.11 -5.77
N ILE A 255 11.00 19.15 -6.21
CA ILE A 255 10.55 18.04 -7.05
C ILE A 255 11.14 16.72 -6.62
N SER A 256 10.31 15.67 -6.61
CA SER A 256 10.73 14.28 -6.47
C SER A 256 10.08 13.43 -7.56
N SER A 257 10.82 12.46 -8.08
CA SER A 257 10.31 11.53 -9.08
C SER A 257 10.98 10.16 -8.97
N ASP A 258 10.29 9.12 -9.42
CA ASP A 258 10.88 7.80 -9.66
C ASP A 258 11.85 7.81 -10.86
N GLU A 259 11.79 8.83 -11.71
CA GLU A 259 12.67 9.02 -12.88
C GLU A 259 13.03 10.50 -13.06
N ILE A 260 13.83 11.04 -12.13
CA ILE A 260 14.15 12.48 -12.11
C ILE A 260 14.89 12.95 -13.37
N GLU A 261 15.65 12.08 -14.03
CA GLU A 261 16.38 12.37 -15.28
C GLU A 261 15.47 12.41 -16.53
N ASN A 262 14.18 12.10 -16.38
CA ASN A 262 13.24 12.15 -17.50
C ASN A 262 13.05 13.58 -18.02
N SER A 263 12.85 13.73 -19.34
CA SER A 263 12.68 15.04 -20.01
C SER A 263 11.59 15.91 -19.38
N ILE A 264 10.48 15.32 -18.92
CA ILE A 264 9.40 16.06 -18.23
C ILE A 264 9.92 16.67 -16.93
N CYS A 265 10.59 15.87 -16.09
CA CYS A 265 11.17 16.32 -14.83
C CYS A 265 12.25 17.39 -15.08
N GLN A 266 13.16 17.14 -16.02
CA GLN A 266 14.23 18.07 -16.38
C GLN A 266 13.71 19.39 -16.97
N GLU A 267 12.57 19.36 -17.67
CA GLU A 267 11.89 20.59 -18.12
C GLU A 267 11.27 21.35 -16.96
N LEU A 268 10.53 20.68 -16.06
CA LEU A 268 9.96 21.32 -14.86
C LEU A 268 11.04 21.92 -13.95
N ILE A 269 12.15 21.20 -13.74
CA ILE A 269 13.31 21.68 -12.96
C ILE A 269 13.84 22.99 -13.54
N ARG A 270 14.12 23.02 -14.86
CA ARG A 270 14.65 24.22 -15.53
C ARG A 270 13.65 25.37 -15.52
N LYS A 271 12.37 25.09 -15.81
CA LYS A 271 11.34 26.12 -15.98
C LYS A 271 10.98 26.82 -14.67
N TYR A 272 10.93 26.06 -13.57
CA TYR A 272 10.51 26.57 -12.26
C TYR A 272 11.65 26.64 -11.24
N ASN A 273 12.90 26.47 -11.68
CA ASN A 273 14.08 26.46 -10.83
C ASN A 273 13.92 25.53 -9.61
N MET A 274 13.43 24.31 -9.84
CA MET A 274 13.05 23.39 -8.77
C MET A 274 14.27 22.75 -8.11
N ILE A 275 14.21 22.60 -6.79
CA ILE A 275 15.20 21.88 -6.00
C ILE A 275 14.83 20.39 -5.97
N VAL A 276 15.76 19.53 -6.41
CA VAL A 276 15.55 18.08 -6.42
C VAL A 276 15.61 17.52 -5.00
N ILE A 277 14.56 16.78 -4.63
CA ILE A 277 14.49 15.97 -3.42
C ILE A 277 14.86 14.53 -3.78
N ASP A 278 16.15 14.23 -3.67
CA ASP A 278 16.68 12.87 -3.78
C ASP A 278 16.77 12.24 -2.37
N LYS A 279 15.71 11.52 -2.00
CA LYS A 279 15.47 10.98 -0.67
C LYS A 279 14.76 9.62 -0.81
N ASN A 280 14.89 8.76 0.21
CA ASN A 280 14.13 7.52 0.27
C ASN A 280 12.62 7.80 0.42
N GLU A 281 11.78 6.77 0.26
CA GLU A 281 10.33 6.88 0.26
C GLU A 281 9.77 7.58 1.51
N ILE A 282 10.37 7.30 2.67
CA ILE A 282 9.94 7.85 3.96
C ILE A 282 10.30 9.31 4.08
N GLU A 283 11.54 9.66 3.77
CA GLU A 283 12.01 11.04 3.82
C GLU A 283 11.33 11.92 2.76
N THR A 284 11.00 11.36 1.59
CA THR A 284 10.20 12.04 0.55
C THR A 284 8.79 12.35 1.03
N ILE A 285 8.10 11.38 1.66
CA ILE A 285 6.78 11.62 2.27
C ILE A 285 6.89 12.67 3.38
N MET A 286 7.87 12.51 4.27
CA MET A 286 8.11 13.45 5.36
C MET A 286 8.31 14.87 4.84
N PHE A 287 9.23 15.07 3.90
CA PHE A 287 9.52 16.38 3.33
C PHE A 287 8.30 16.98 2.61
N GLY A 288 7.70 16.22 1.67
CA GLY A 288 6.58 16.68 0.87
C GLY A 288 5.37 17.07 1.73
N SER A 289 5.09 16.30 2.78
CA SER A 289 4.01 16.57 3.72
C SER A 289 4.15 17.90 4.49
N THR A 290 5.35 18.48 4.56
CA THR A 290 5.58 19.77 5.21
C THR A 290 5.26 20.97 4.33
N CYS A 291 5.18 20.79 3.01
CA CYS A 291 5.05 21.92 2.08
C CYS A 291 3.63 22.48 2.09
N LYS A 292 3.52 23.81 2.01
CA LYS A 292 2.22 24.50 2.02
C LYS A 292 1.38 24.15 0.80
N TYR A 293 2.02 23.99 -0.35
CA TYR A 293 1.38 23.59 -1.60
C TYR A 293 1.95 22.26 -2.09
N MET A 294 1.10 21.42 -2.69
CA MET A 294 1.55 20.16 -3.29
C MET A 294 0.92 19.94 -4.66
N VAL A 295 1.72 19.55 -5.64
CA VAL A 295 1.27 19.11 -6.98
C VAL A 295 1.65 17.65 -7.14
N LEU A 296 0.66 16.76 -7.10
CA LEU A 296 0.88 15.32 -6.95
C LEU A 296 0.53 14.58 -8.24
N SER A 297 1.28 13.53 -8.57
CA SER A 297 0.84 12.55 -9.58
C SER A 297 -0.34 11.70 -9.08
N GLY A 298 -1.03 11.04 -10.01
CA GLY A 298 -1.98 9.97 -9.66
C GLY A 298 -1.28 8.76 -9.05
N GLY A 299 -1.84 8.21 -7.97
CA GLY A 299 -1.38 6.96 -7.35
C GLY A 299 -1.31 7.01 -5.82
N ALA A 300 -1.25 5.83 -5.19
CA ALA A 300 -1.30 5.70 -3.74
C ALA A 300 -0.08 6.29 -3.01
N PHE A 301 1.11 6.28 -3.63
CA PHE A 301 2.29 6.89 -3.01
C PHE A 301 2.15 8.41 -2.90
N SER A 302 1.79 9.07 -4.00
CA SER A 302 1.53 10.52 -4.02
C SER A 302 0.34 10.88 -3.13
N TRP A 303 -0.72 10.07 -3.16
CA TRP A 303 -1.84 10.19 -2.24
C TRP A 303 -1.37 10.18 -0.78
N LEU A 304 -0.44 9.29 -0.41
CA LEU A 304 0.08 9.21 0.95
C LEU A 304 0.86 10.47 1.35
N ILE A 305 1.62 11.08 0.42
CA ILE A 305 2.29 12.38 0.66
C ILE A 305 1.24 13.44 1.00
N GLY A 306 0.22 13.58 0.16
CA GLY A 306 -0.88 14.52 0.38
C GLY A 306 -1.66 14.24 1.67
N PHE A 307 -1.94 12.97 1.96
CA PHE A 307 -2.69 12.54 3.13
C PHE A 307 -1.97 12.82 4.45
N MET A 308 -0.64 12.84 4.44
CA MET A 308 0.18 13.26 5.59
C MET A 308 0.41 14.77 5.67
N GLY A 309 0.00 15.53 4.65
CA GLY A 309 0.09 16.99 4.58
C GLY A 309 -0.98 17.69 5.41
N PHE A 310 -0.97 17.48 6.72
CA PHE A 310 -2.01 17.98 7.64
C PHE A 310 -2.19 19.50 7.65
N PHE A 311 -1.19 20.25 7.21
CA PHE A 311 -1.15 21.72 7.25
C PHE A 311 -1.04 22.36 5.87
N SER A 312 -1.16 21.58 4.80
CA SER A 312 -1.01 22.09 3.44
C SER A 312 -2.27 22.77 2.98
N THR A 313 -2.17 24.02 2.52
CA THR A 313 -3.31 24.82 2.08
C THR A 313 -3.99 24.19 0.87
N ASP A 314 -3.22 23.91 -0.18
CA ASP A 314 -3.76 23.36 -1.43
C ASP A 314 -2.97 22.14 -1.89
N ILE A 315 -3.70 21.07 -2.18
CA ILE A 315 -3.18 19.82 -2.72
C ILE A 315 -3.84 19.59 -4.07
N TYR A 316 -3.03 19.57 -5.12
CA TYR A 316 -3.46 19.39 -6.50
C TYR A 316 -3.17 17.96 -6.95
N TYR A 317 -4.08 17.39 -7.73
CA TYR A 317 -3.90 16.07 -8.34
C TYR A 317 -4.56 16.00 -9.71
N PRO A 318 -4.09 15.12 -10.60
CA PRO A 318 -4.70 14.93 -11.90
C PRO A 318 -6.05 14.21 -11.81
N CYS A 319 -7.07 14.78 -12.43
CA CYS A 319 -8.35 14.10 -12.64
C CYS A 319 -8.22 13.10 -13.79
N ASN A 320 -8.55 11.83 -13.54
CA ASN A 320 -8.63 10.81 -14.58
C ASN A 320 -10.01 10.14 -14.52
N LYS A 321 -10.66 9.99 -15.68
CA LYS A 321 -11.98 9.32 -15.78
C LYS A 321 -11.93 7.86 -15.35
N ASN A 322 -10.81 7.17 -15.61
CA ASN A 322 -10.59 5.76 -15.25
C ASN A 322 -9.26 5.60 -14.51
N PRO A 323 -9.18 5.98 -13.23
CA PRO A 323 -7.93 5.93 -12.49
C PRO A 323 -7.51 4.49 -12.18
N TRP A 324 -6.26 4.14 -12.48
CA TRP A 324 -5.68 2.83 -12.13
C TRP A 324 -5.54 2.62 -10.62
N TYR A 325 -5.61 3.71 -9.85
CA TYR A 325 -5.52 3.72 -8.39
C TYR A 325 -6.89 3.70 -7.69
N GLY A 326 -7.99 3.54 -8.43
CA GLY A 326 -9.33 3.53 -7.84
C GLY A 326 -9.75 4.88 -7.24
N ASP A 327 -10.73 4.85 -6.34
CA ASP A 327 -11.38 6.05 -5.79
C ASP A 327 -10.77 6.46 -4.44
N ILE A 328 -9.50 6.92 -4.47
CA ILE A 328 -8.78 7.36 -3.25
C ILE A 328 -8.65 8.90 -3.14
N PHE A 329 -8.62 9.64 -4.25
CA PHE A 329 -8.55 11.11 -4.26
C PHE A 329 -9.95 11.71 -4.04
N VAL A 330 -10.48 11.55 -2.83
CA VAL A 330 -11.89 11.80 -2.52
C VAL A 330 -12.16 13.03 -1.66
N PHE A 331 -11.12 13.70 -1.18
CA PHE A 331 -11.27 14.82 -0.25
C PHE A 331 -11.64 16.10 -0.99
N ASN A 332 -12.72 16.76 -0.57
CA ASN A 332 -13.29 17.92 -1.26
C ASN A 332 -12.32 19.12 -1.34
N LYS A 333 -11.40 19.24 -0.39
CA LYS A 333 -10.38 20.31 -0.38
C LYS A 333 -9.21 20.07 -1.33
N TRP A 334 -9.06 18.85 -1.86
CA TRP A 334 -8.03 18.58 -2.85
C TRP A 334 -8.52 19.00 -4.23
N LYS A 335 -7.69 19.79 -4.94
CA LYS A 335 -8.03 20.41 -6.22
C LYS A 335 -7.68 19.46 -7.36
N SER A 336 -8.71 18.90 -8.00
CA SER A 336 -8.54 18.10 -9.22
C SER A 336 -8.29 18.99 -10.42
N ILE A 337 -7.27 18.69 -11.22
CA ILE A 337 -7.02 19.37 -12.50
C ILE A 337 -7.24 18.37 -13.63
N ASP A 338 -8.09 18.71 -14.61
CA ASP A 338 -8.34 17.84 -15.77
C ASP A 338 -7.13 17.84 -16.71
N PHE A 339 -6.80 16.68 -17.27
CA PHE A 339 -5.78 16.54 -18.31
C PHE A 339 -6.25 17.08 -19.66
N LEU A 340 -7.56 17.24 -19.84
CA LEU A 340 -8.16 17.76 -21.05
C LEU A 340 -8.56 19.21 -20.79
N ASN A 341 -7.73 20.14 -21.26
CA ASN A 341 -8.01 21.56 -21.25
C ASN A 341 -9.21 21.87 -22.19
N THR A 342 -10.44 21.55 -21.77
CA THR A 342 -11.65 22.19 -22.30
C THR A 342 -12.42 22.82 -21.15
N ARG A 343 -12.61 24.14 -21.26
CA ARG A 343 -13.29 25.05 -20.33
C ARG A 343 -14.71 24.62 -19.87
N GLU A 344 -15.24 23.49 -20.33
CA GLU A 344 -16.61 23.05 -20.06
C GLU A 344 -16.78 22.21 -18.78
N TYR A 345 -15.72 21.65 -18.20
CA TYR A 345 -15.86 20.76 -17.03
C TYR A 345 -15.78 21.46 -15.66
N ASN A 346 -15.33 22.72 -15.62
CA ASN A 346 -15.27 23.53 -14.39
C ASN A 346 -16.66 23.92 -13.82
N LEU A 347 -17.75 23.46 -14.45
CA LEU A 347 -19.13 23.74 -14.04
C LEU A 347 -19.87 22.52 -13.44
N LYS A 348 -19.26 21.33 -13.35
CA LYS A 348 -19.96 20.10 -12.90
C LYS A 348 -19.50 19.48 -11.59
N LYS A 349 -18.80 20.22 -10.73
CA LYS A 349 -18.55 19.76 -9.35
C LYS A 349 -18.71 20.84 -8.28
N ASN A 350 -19.60 21.80 -8.53
CA ASN A 350 -20.24 22.52 -7.44
C ASN A 350 -21.59 21.86 -7.16
N ILE A 351 -21.82 21.60 -5.86
CA ILE A 351 -23.04 21.11 -5.20
C ILE A 351 -23.10 19.58 -5.01
N ALA A 352 -22.70 19.16 -3.81
CA ALA A 352 -23.60 18.46 -2.89
C ALA A 352 -23.20 18.84 -1.45
N ASP A 353 -24.15 19.43 -0.71
CA ASP A 353 -24.04 19.78 0.71
C ASP A 353 -23.82 18.52 1.57
N GLU A 354 -22.61 18.34 2.08
CA GLU A 354 -22.28 17.42 3.17
C GLU A 354 -21.08 18.01 3.94
N PRO A 355 -20.99 17.78 5.27
CA PRO A 355 -20.51 18.76 6.24
C PRO A 355 -19.15 19.33 5.87
N THR A 356 -19.02 20.66 6.03
CA THR A 356 -17.79 21.42 5.82
C THR A 356 -16.62 20.64 6.38
N ASP A 357 -15.78 20.14 5.49
CA ASP A 357 -14.65 19.27 5.80
C ASP A 357 -13.60 20.11 6.59
N GLU A 358 -13.79 20.25 7.90
CA GLU A 358 -12.92 20.95 8.87
C GLU A 358 -11.59 20.19 9.05
N TRP A 359 -10.87 19.97 7.96
CA TRP A 359 -9.60 19.26 7.94
C TRP A 359 -8.39 20.15 8.15
N TYR A 360 -8.59 21.47 8.15
CA TYR A 360 -7.53 22.44 8.36
C TYR A 360 -7.93 23.34 9.52
N ASP A 361 -7.27 23.13 10.65
CA ASP A 361 -6.84 24.27 11.44
C ASP A 361 -5.72 24.89 10.62
N SER A 362 -6.07 25.70 9.61
CA SER A 362 -5.09 26.50 8.89
C SER A 362 -4.69 27.60 9.87
N PRO A 363 -3.50 27.57 10.50
CA PRO A 363 -3.03 28.75 11.23
C PRO A 363 -2.71 29.91 10.26
N PHE A 364 -2.88 29.70 8.96
CA PHE A 364 -2.68 30.66 7.88
C PHE A 364 -3.96 31.37 7.45
N ASP A 365 -5.12 30.98 8.01
CA ASP A 365 -6.32 31.79 7.94
C ASP A 365 -6.16 32.88 9.02
N ASN A 366 -6.18 34.15 8.61
CA ASN A 366 -5.98 35.32 9.48
C ASN A 366 -7.06 35.44 10.58
N THR A 367 -7.03 34.58 11.58
CA THR A 367 -7.66 34.82 12.88
C THR A 367 -6.59 34.74 13.97
N ASP A 368 -6.28 35.92 14.48
CA ASP A 368 -5.37 36.20 15.59
C ASP A 368 -5.70 35.32 16.81
N TYR A 369 -4.95 34.23 16.99
CA TYR A 369 -4.91 33.49 18.26
C TYR A 369 -3.71 33.95 19.07
N THR A 370 -3.77 35.19 19.55
CA THR A 370 -3.02 35.59 20.73
C THR A 370 -3.43 34.67 21.89
N ILE A 371 -2.54 33.74 22.26
CA ILE A 371 -2.71 32.86 23.41
C ILE A 371 -2.82 33.73 24.66
N LYS A 372 -4.03 33.86 25.22
CA LYS A 372 -4.22 34.40 26.57
C LYS A 372 -3.60 33.40 27.56
N GLN A 373 -2.50 33.83 28.19
CA GLN A 373 -1.95 33.18 29.39
C GLN A 373 -2.94 33.29 30.55
N SER A 374 -3.93 32.40 30.60
CA SER A 374 -4.64 32.09 31.82
C SER A 374 -5.39 30.78 31.64
N ILE A 375 -4.81 29.69 32.16
CA ILE A 375 -5.42 28.60 32.94
C ILE A 375 -4.32 27.54 33.07
N ILE A 376 -3.40 27.77 34.02
CA ILE A 376 -2.58 26.73 34.63
C ILE A 376 -3.09 26.60 36.06
N LYS A 377 -3.99 25.64 36.29
CA LYS A 377 -4.43 25.07 37.59
C LYS A 377 -5.13 23.75 37.24
N ASP A 378 -4.83 22.56 37.76
CA ASP A 378 -4.05 22.14 38.93
C ASP A 378 -3.43 20.76 38.67
N LYS A 379 -2.30 20.51 39.33
CA LYS A 379 -1.58 19.23 39.35
C LYS A 379 -2.41 18.18 40.13
N ILE A 380 -2.64 17.01 39.53
CA ILE A 380 -3.04 15.81 40.27
C ILE A 380 -1.77 14.97 40.53
N PRO A 381 -1.41 14.64 41.79
CA PRO A 381 -0.28 13.77 42.07
C PRO A 381 -0.64 12.30 41.84
N LEU A 382 0.16 11.60 41.02
CA LEU A 382 0.11 10.14 40.88
C LEU A 382 0.82 9.49 42.05
N VAL A 383 0.05 8.85 42.93
CA VAL A 383 0.55 7.97 44.00
C VAL A 383 0.86 6.61 43.39
N VAL A 384 2.14 6.25 43.36
CA VAL A 384 2.61 4.88 43.07
C VAL A 384 2.57 4.09 44.38
N LYS A 385 1.75 3.05 44.46
CA LYS A 385 1.87 2.03 45.51
C LYS A 385 2.64 0.84 44.95
N SER A 386 3.83 0.63 45.50
CA SER A 386 4.60 -0.60 45.39
C SER A 386 4.04 -1.67 46.34
N LYS A 387 3.70 -2.85 45.82
CA LYS A 387 4.13 -4.16 46.33
C LYS A 387 3.80 -5.23 45.31
#